data_AF-A0A2D7KM35-F1
#
_entry.id   AF-A0A2D7KM35-F1
#
_cell.length_a   1.000
_cell.length_b   1.000
_cell.length_c   1.000
_cell.angle_alpha   90.00
_cell.angle_beta   90.00
_cell.angle_gamma   90.00
#
_symmetry.space_group_name_H-M   'P 1'
#
loop_
_entity.id
_entity.type
_entity.pdbx_description
1 polymer ?
#
loop_
_entity_poly.entity_id
_entity_poly.type
_entity_poly.pdbx_seq_one_letter_code
_entity_poly.pdbx_strand_id
1 'polypeptide(L)'
;MKSSKSDGGLKYILLAISLATPGYVNSGHGFFNSFEGVPWLPEPGLMPDQFVYFIDEAIEKFQTSSYVDSLVIKKKYLTFAEEKLAEGVALLKDSNTNHHVRIENSYAHYLTILSQSFSENQSTDETNYQQYCADRLLQHMYILSIEVIDSDRSAVNHFLTLNEIASENYRKLIKHLSRDFIDSHFFKKEEVKWSWEIALESD
;
A
#
# COMPACT_ATOMS: atom_id res chain seq x y z
N MET A 1 7.71 -61.59 45.30
CA MET A 1 8.98 -61.20 45.95
C MET A 1 9.53 -59.95 45.25
N LYS A 2 9.78 -58.92 46.05
CA LYS A 2 10.68 -57.76 45.83
C LYS A 2 10.48 -56.87 44.59
N SER A 3 9.85 -55.72 44.89
CA SER A 3 10.15 -54.40 44.36
C SER A 3 11.66 -54.10 44.36
N SER A 4 12.13 -53.43 43.30
CA SER A 4 13.21 -52.45 43.40
C SER A 4 12.94 -51.32 42.41
N LYS A 5 12.62 -50.15 42.96
CA LYS A 5 12.63 -48.85 42.28
C LYS A 5 14.08 -48.47 41.91
N SER A 6 14.24 -47.80 40.78
CA SER A 6 15.24 -46.76 40.60
C SER A 6 14.57 -45.67 39.76
N ASP A 7 14.27 -44.58 40.47
CA ASP A 7 13.91 -43.28 39.91
C ASP A 7 15.13 -42.64 39.24
N GLY A 8 14.85 -41.73 38.30
CA GLY A 8 15.74 -40.61 38.01
C GLY A 8 16.41 -40.68 36.65
N GLY A 9 15.79 -40.03 35.65
CA GLY A 9 16.47 -39.80 34.38
C GLY A 9 15.56 -39.19 33.34
N LEU A 10 15.42 -37.86 33.38
CA LEU A 10 15.09 -37.01 32.23
C LEU A 10 13.78 -37.34 31.48
N LYS A 11 12.70 -36.79 32.05
CA LYS A 11 11.64 -36.15 31.27
C LYS A 11 12.29 -35.18 30.25
N TYR A 12 11.59 -34.91 29.14
CA TYR A 12 11.99 -34.09 27.98
C TYR A 12 12.58 -34.90 26.80
N ILE A 13 11.76 -35.78 26.21
CA ILE A 13 11.88 -36.05 24.78
C ILE A 13 11.24 -34.86 24.07
N LEU A 14 12.09 -34.04 23.46
CA LEU A 14 11.75 -32.92 22.59
C LEU A 14 10.87 -33.39 21.44
N LEU A 15 9.69 -32.80 21.35
CA LEU A 15 8.78 -32.90 20.22
C LEU A 15 9.36 -32.07 19.07
N ALA A 16 10.10 -32.70 18.15
CA ALA A 16 10.54 -32.05 16.93
C ALA A 16 9.35 -31.94 15.96
N ILE A 17 8.64 -30.82 15.99
CA ILE A 17 7.65 -30.46 14.98
C ILE A 17 8.41 -29.96 13.74
N SER A 18 8.53 -30.82 12.74
CA SER A 18 8.90 -30.43 11.38
C SER A 18 7.67 -29.83 10.69
N LEU A 19 7.53 -28.51 10.71
CA LEU A 19 6.67 -27.76 9.79
C LEU A 19 7.58 -26.92 8.88
N ALA A 20 8.14 -27.58 7.87
CA ALA A 20 8.71 -26.90 6.71
C ALA A 20 7.57 -26.58 5.73
N THR A 21 6.87 -25.48 5.99
CA THR A 21 6.18 -24.74 4.92
C THR A 21 7.16 -23.68 4.41
N PRO A 22 7.38 -23.54 3.09
CA PRO A 22 8.13 -22.41 2.55
C PRO A 22 7.25 -21.17 2.72
N GLY A 23 7.31 -20.55 3.90
CA GLY A 23 6.84 -19.19 4.08
C GLY A 23 7.79 -18.30 3.29
N TYR A 24 7.27 -17.64 2.26
CA TYR A 24 7.90 -16.45 1.73
C TYR A 24 8.09 -15.49 2.91
N VAL A 25 9.33 -15.37 3.36
CA VAL A 25 9.72 -14.38 4.35
C VAL A 25 9.74 -13.06 3.58
N ASN A 26 8.57 -12.43 3.46
CA ASN A 26 8.53 -11.00 3.23
C ASN A 26 9.29 -10.40 4.41
N SER A 27 10.39 -9.71 4.15
CA SER A 27 11.22 -9.07 5.14
C SER A 27 10.41 -8.03 5.90
N GLY A 28 9.66 -8.49 6.91
CA GLY A 28 8.95 -7.65 7.85
C GLY A 28 9.99 -6.95 8.71
N HIS A 29 10.13 -5.65 8.52
CA HIS A 29 10.89 -4.79 9.42
C HIS A 29 10.24 -4.88 10.81
N GLY A 30 10.94 -5.50 11.76
CA GLY A 30 10.45 -5.84 13.10
C GLY A 30 10.29 -4.65 14.04
N PHE A 31 9.28 -3.83 13.80
CA PHE A 31 8.68 -2.94 14.81
C PHE A 31 7.18 -3.23 14.86
N PHE A 32 6.57 -3.26 16.06
CA PHE A 32 5.12 -3.21 16.20
C PHE A 32 4.67 -1.89 15.59
N ASN A 33 4.27 -1.96 14.33
CA ASN A 33 3.95 -0.81 13.51
C ASN A 33 2.48 -0.95 13.12
N SER A 34 1.77 0.16 12.99
CA SER A 34 0.32 0.19 12.75
C SER A 34 -0.06 -0.30 11.35
N PHE A 35 0.93 -0.65 10.54
CA PHE A 35 0.83 -1.27 9.22
C PHE A 35 1.23 -2.77 9.22
N GLU A 36 1.38 -3.40 10.38
CA GLU A 36 1.73 -4.82 10.46
C GLU A 36 0.64 -5.70 9.80
N GLY A 37 1.06 -6.59 8.90
CA GLY A 37 0.16 -7.49 8.16
C GLY A 37 -0.63 -6.82 7.03
N VAL A 38 -0.35 -5.56 6.71
CA VAL A 38 -0.93 -4.88 5.56
C VAL A 38 -0.37 -5.44 4.25
N PRO A 39 -1.21 -5.70 3.23
CA PRO A 39 -0.73 -6.08 1.91
C PRO A 39 0.08 -4.94 1.28
N TRP A 40 1.29 -5.27 0.81
CA TRP A 40 2.14 -4.36 0.05
C TRP A 40 1.50 -3.98 -1.29
N LEU A 41 2.24 -3.23 -2.13
CA LEU A 41 1.81 -2.95 -3.50
C LEU A 41 1.65 -4.26 -4.30
N PRO A 42 0.73 -4.30 -5.28
CA PRO A 42 0.69 -5.38 -6.24
C PRO A 42 2.01 -5.45 -7.03
N GLU A 43 2.22 -6.54 -7.76
CA GLU A 43 3.26 -6.58 -8.79
C GLU A 43 3.03 -5.43 -9.79
N PRO A 44 4.10 -4.75 -10.26
CA PRO A 44 3.95 -3.72 -11.27
C PRO A 44 3.33 -4.32 -12.53
N GLY A 45 2.45 -3.54 -13.16
CA GLY A 45 1.84 -3.87 -14.43
C GLY A 45 2.84 -3.85 -15.58
N LEU A 46 2.34 -3.59 -16.79
CA LEU A 46 3.24 -3.26 -17.89
C LEU A 46 3.93 -1.93 -17.56
N MET A 47 5.26 -1.88 -17.72
CA MET A 47 6.01 -0.66 -17.43
C MET A 47 5.98 0.28 -18.65
N PRO A 48 6.03 1.61 -18.47
CA PRO A 48 5.95 2.57 -19.57
C PRO A 48 7.03 2.46 -20.66
N ASP A 49 8.14 1.79 -20.36
CA ASP A 49 9.24 1.47 -21.27
C ASP A 49 8.94 0.24 -22.14
N GLN A 50 7.91 -0.53 -21.81
CA GLN A 50 7.47 -1.70 -22.57
C GLN A 50 6.50 -1.30 -23.68
N PHE A 51 6.76 -1.79 -24.91
CA PHE A 51 6.00 -1.45 -26.12
C PHE A 51 4.49 -1.71 -26.00
N VAL A 52 4.05 -2.62 -25.12
CA VAL A 52 2.64 -2.98 -24.93
C VAL A 52 1.90 -2.09 -23.92
N TYR A 53 2.57 -1.15 -23.24
CA TYR A 53 1.99 -0.26 -22.25
C TYR A 53 0.80 0.56 -22.79
N PHE A 54 0.87 1.01 -24.05
CA PHE A 54 -0.22 1.78 -24.65
C PHE A 54 -1.50 0.94 -24.86
N ILE A 55 -1.37 -0.38 -24.97
CA ILE A 55 -2.50 -1.30 -25.10
C ILE A 55 -3.20 -1.41 -23.77
N ASP A 56 -2.43 -1.50 -22.69
CA ASP A 56 -2.95 -1.53 -21.32
C ASP A 56 -3.70 -0.24 -20.99
N GLU A 57 -3.10 0.92 -21.25
CA GLU A 57 -3.75 2.22 -21.06
C GLU A 57 -5.04 2.37 -21.90
N ALA A 58 -5.07 1.78 -23.11
CA ALA A 58 -6.26 1.77 -23.95
C ALA A 58 -7.36 0.84 -23.39
N ILE A 59 -6.98 -0.31 -22.82
CA ILE A 59 -7.90 -1.23 -22.14
C ILE A 59 -8.45 -0.59 -20.86
N GLU A 60 -7.61 0.03 -20.04
CA GLU A 60 -7.99 0.76 -18.83
C GLU A 60 -9.01 1.87 -19.16
N LYS A 61 -8.72 2.68 -20.19
CA LYS A 61 -9.64 3.72 -20.69
C LYS A 61 -10.95 3.15 -21.22
N PHE A 62 -10.89 2.03 -21.93
CA PHE A 62 -12.11 1.38 -22.43
C PHE A 62 -12.99 0.85 -21.29
N GLN A 63 -12.39 0.19 -20.30
CA GLN A 63 -13.09 -0.36 -19.14
C GLN A 63 -13.73 0.72 -18.25
N THR A 64 -13.23 1.95 -18.32
CA THR A 64 -13.72 3.10 -17.55
C THR A 64 -14.63 4.02 -18.36
N SER A 65 -14.73 3.84 -19.68
CA SER A 65 -15.54 4.69 -20.58
C SER A 65 -17.06 4.57 -20.40
N SER A 66 -17.54 3.46 -19.81
CA SER A 66 -18.94 3.35 -19.37
C SER A 66 -19.07 3.92 -17.96
N TYR A 67 -19.37 5.22 -17.91
CA TYR A 67 -19.50 6.05 -16.70
C TYR A 67 -20.73 5.69 -15.87
N VAL A 68 -20.82 4.45 -15.39
CA VAL A 68 -21.80 4.06 -14.38
C VAL A 68 -21.13 4.20 -13.02
N ASP A 69 -21.54 5.22 -12.26
CA ASP A 69 -21.06 5.45 -10.89
C ASP A 69 -21.47 4.27 -10.00
N SER A 70 -20.63 3.24 -9.99
CA SER A 70 -20.85 1.98 -9.32
C SER A 70 -19.63 1.65 -8.49
N LEU A 71 -19.87 1.05 -7.33
CA LEU A 71 -18.82 0.58 -6.44
C LEU A 71 -17.78 -0.32 -7.15
N VAL A 72 -18.20 -1.08 -8.16
CA VAL A 72 -17.31 -1.92 -8.96
C VAL A 72 -16.31 -1.08 -9.75
N ILE A 73 -16.75 0.02 -10.36
CA ILE A 73 -15.86 0.92 -11.12
C ILE A 73 -14.94 1.67 -10.16
N LYS A 74 -15.43 2.10 -8.99
CA LYS A 74 -14.58 2.73 -7.97
C LYS A 74 -13.47 1.80 -7.46
N LYS A 75 -13.77 0.50 -7.30
CA LYS A 75 -12.78 -0.55 -7.00
C LYS A 75 -11.69 -0.66 -8.05
N LYS A 76 -12.05 -0.60 -9.33
CA LYS A 76 -11.08 -0.60 -10.43
C LYS A 76 -10.17 0.61 -10.40
N TYR A 77 -10.70 1.81 -10.14
CA TYR A 77 -9.85 3.01 -10.07
C TYR A 77 -8.79 2.93 -8.97
N LEU A 78 -9.14 2.40 -7.79
CA LEU A 78 -8.15 2.17 -6.75
C LEU A 78 -7.11 1.13 -7.18
N THR A 79 -7.54 0.04 -7.83
CA THR A 79 -6.62 -0.99 -8.34
C THR A 79 -5.63 -0.39 -9.35
N PHE A 80 -6.10 0.42 -10.30
CA PHE A 80 -5.21 1.09 -11.26
C PHE A 80 -4.30 2.10 -10.58
N ALA A 81 -4.77 2.82 -9.57
CA ALA A 81 -3.90 3.72 -8.80
C ALA A 81 -2.77 2.93 -8.08
N GLU A 82 -3.09 1.79 -7.48
CA GLU A 82 -2.11 0.90 -6.84
C GLU A 82 -1.09 0.34 -7.83
N GLU A 83 -1.53 -0.03 -9.03
CA GLU A 83 -0.67 -0.49 -10.12
C GLU A 83 0.28 0.60 -10.60
N LYS A 84 -0.19 1.83 -10.84
CA LYS A 84 0.69 2.95 -11.22
C LYS A 84 1.66 3.32 -10.11
N LEU A 85 1.25 3.20 -8.85
CA LEU A 85 2.16 3.38 -7.73
C LEU A 85 3.25 2.29 -7.71
N ALA A 86 2.88 1.03 -7.96
CA ALA A 86 3.84 -0.08 -8.05
C ALA A 86 4.84 0.10 -9.20
N GLU A 87 4.36 0.49 -10.39
CA GLU A 87 5.22 0.84 -11.54
C GLU A 87 6.19 1.99 -11.19
N GLY A 88 5.70 3.02 -10.51
CA GLY A 88 6.50 4.16 -10.04
C GLY A 88 7.60 3.75 -9.08
N VAL A 89 7.25 2.98 -8.05
CA VAL A 89 8.23 2.47 -7.09
C VAL A 89 9.28 1.62 -7.78
N ALA A 90 8.87 0.70 -8.68
CA ALA A 90 9.80 -0.15 -9.41
C ALA A 90 10.79 0.66 -10.27
N LEU A 91 10.30 1.64 -11.06
CA LEU A 91 11.18 2.49 -11.87
C LEU A 91 12.14 3.33 -11.03
N LEU A 92 11.66 3.89 -9.92
CA LEU A 92 12.47 4.76 -9.06
C LEU A 92 13.56 3.98 -8.32
N LYS A 93 13.30 2.72 -7.95
CA LYS A 93 14.32 1.81 -7.39
C LYS A 93 15.41 1.44 -8.38
N ASP A 94 15.06 1.38 -9.67
CA ASP A 94 16.02 1.17 -10.76
C ASP A 94 16.67 2.50 -11.23
N SER A 95 16.47 3.59 -10.49
CA SER A 95 16.96 4.94 -10.78
C SER A 95 16.50 5.48 -12.14
N ASN A 96 15.44 4.90 -12.71
CA ASN A 96 14.89 5.28 -14.00
C ASN A 96 13.82 6.35 -13.82
N THR A 97 14.25 7.61 -13.89
CA THR A 97 13.34 8.75 -13.80
C THR A 97 12.73 9.16 -15.14
N ASN A 98 12.92 8.44 -16.25
CA ASN A 98 12.47 8.93 -17.56
C ASN A 98 10.94 8.98 -17.72
N HIS A 99 10.19 8.21 -16.93
CA HIS A 99 8.74 8.08 -17.06
C HIS A 99 7.95 8.54 -15.82
N HIS A 100 8.61 9.16 -14.83
CA HIS A 100 7.99 9.57 -13.57
C HIS A 100 6.75 10.46 -13.79
N VAL A 101 6.84 11.49 -14.66
CA VAL A 101 5.74 12.43 -14.90
C VAL A 101 4.48 11.69 -15.38
N ARG A 102 4.64 10.66 -16.21
CA ARG A 102 3.50 9.89 -16.71
C ARG A 102 2.85 9.10 -15.59
N ILE A 103 3.66 8.44 -14.76
CA ILE A 103 3.17 7.64 -13.63
C ILE A 103 2.51 8.53 -12.58
N GLU A 104 3.16 9.63 -12.17
CA GLU A 104 2.62 10.61 -11.23
C GLU A 104 1.26 11.15 -11.71
N ASN A 105 1.16 11.50 -13.00
CA ASN A 105 -0.10 11.96 -13.60
C ASN A 105 -1.17 10.87 -13.62
N SER A 106 -0.84 9.63 -13.99
CA SER A 106 -1.82 8.53 -14.03
C SER A 106 -2.29 8.15 -12.63
N TYR A 107 -1.38 8.08 -11.65
CA TYR A 107 -1.72 7.86 -10.26
C TYR A 107 -2.64 8.96 -9.71
N ALA A 108 -2.29 10.23 -9.95
CA ALA A 108 -3.11 11.37 -9.57
C ALA A 108 -4.49 11.35 -10.26
N HIS A 109 -4.54 10.97 -11.54
CA HIS A 109 -5.78 10.87 -12.30
C HIS A 109 -6.76 9.88 -11.67
N TYR A 110 -6.30 8.65 -11.40
CA TYR A 110 -7.15 7.61 -10.84
C TYR A 110 -7.63 7.94 -9.41
N LEU A 111 -6.77 8.51 -8.57
CA LEU A 111 -7.17 8.97 -7.24
C LEU A 111 -8.12 10.18 -7.26
N THR A 112 -7.94 11.09 -8.22
CA THR A 112 -8.83 12.25 -8.39
C THR A 112 -10.23 11.81 -8.79
N ILE A 113 -10.36 10.91 -9.77
CA ILE A 113 -11.67 10.37 -10.16
C ILE A 113 -12.32 9.65 -8.97
N LEU A 114 -11.55 8.82 -8.27
CA LEU A 114 -12.03 8.10 -7.10
C LEU A 114 -12.56 9.06 -6.02
N SER A 115 -11.80 10.09 -5.66
CA SER A 115 -12.20 11.05 -4.62
C SER A 115 -13.40 11.91 -5.02
N GLN A 116 -13.57 12.25 -6.30
CA GLN A 116 -14.73 12.98 -6.81
C GLN A 116 -16.03 12.17 -6.78
N SER A 117 -15.94 10.83 -6.75
CA SER A 117 -17.10 9.92 -6.73
C SER A 117 -17.72 9.72 -5.33
N PHE A 118 -17.12 10.31 -4.29
CA PHE A 118 -17.56 10.16 -2.91
C PHE A 118 -18.44 11.33 -2.46
N SER A 119 -19.45 11.01 -1.65
CA SER A 119 -20.42 11.96 -1.11
C SER A 119 -20.89 11.52 0.28
N GLU A 120 -21.49 12.45 1.04
CA GLU A 120 -21.83 12.26 2.45
C GLU A 120 -23.09 11.39 2.69
N ASN A 121 -23.93 11.21 1.67
CA ASN A 121 -25.20 10.48 1.77
C ASN A 121 -25.18 9.18 0.95
N GLN A 122 -24.18 8.33 1.18
CA GLN A 122 -24.01 7.06 0.46
C GLN A 122 -24.49 5.86 1.28
N SER A 123 -24.60 4.71 0.61
CA SER A 123 -24.93 3.45 1.28
C SER A 123 -23.82 3.03 2.25
N THR A 124 -24.13 2.14 3.19
CA THR A 124 -23.12 1.58 4.11
C THR A 124 -21.94 0.94 3.36
N ASP A 125 -22.19 0.26 2.23
CA ASP A 125 -21.12 -0.35 1.42
C ASP A 125 -20.17 0.70 0.84
N GLU A 126 -20.71 1.83 0.37
CA GLU A 126 -19.92 2.94 -0.14
C GLU A 126 -19.14 3.63 0.98
N THR A 127 -19.73 3.85 2.15
CA THR A 127 -19.01 4.38 3.32
C THR A 127 -17.87 3.45 3.75
N ASN A 128 -18.12 2.15 3.83
CA ASN A 128 -17.09 1.15 4.15
C ASN A 128 -15.97 1.17 3.10
N TYR A 129 -16.32 1.39 1.83
CA TYR A 129 -15.33 1.47 0.76
C TYR A 129 -14.54 2.79 0.80
N GLN A 130 -15.15 3.92 1.14
CA GLN A 130 -14.44 5.18 1.40
C GLN A 130 -13.43 5.01 2.54
N GLN A 131 -13.84 4.36 3.63
CA GLN A 131 -12.94 4.04 4.76
C GLN A 131 -11.78 3.15 4.31
N TYR A 132 -12.06 2.12 3.51
CA TYR A 132 -11.03 1.26 2.91
C TYR A 132 -10.06 2.07 2.04
N CYS A 133 -10.54 2.94 1.16
CA CYS A 133 -9.68 3.81 0.35
C CYS A 133 -8.80 4.73 1.21
N ALA A 134 -9.33 5.26 2.31
CA ALA A 134 -8.57 6.12 3.21
C ALA A 134 -7.43 5.34 3.89
N ASP A 135 -7.71 4.11 4.32
CA ASP A 135 -6.70 3.21 4.87
C ASP A 135 -5.62 2.86 3.84
N ARG A 136 -6.02 2.53 2.60
CA ARG A 136 -5.08 2.26 1.50
C ARG A 136 -4.20 3.46 1.17
N LEU A 137 -4.74 4.68 1.18
CA LEU A 137 -3.92 5.88 0.96
C LEU A 137 -2.89 6.10 2.06
N LEU A 138 -3.22 5.84 3.34
CA LEU A 138 -2.23 5.84 4.43
C LEU A 138 -1.12 4.82 4.18
N GLN A 139 -1.48 3.63 3.69
CA GLN A 139 -0.54 2.56 3.36
C GLN A 139 0.37 2.95 2.20
N HIS A 140 -0.15 3.61 1.16
CA HIS A 140 0.66 4.12 0.05
C HIS A 140 1.72 5.09 0.56
N MET A 141 1.33 6.03 1.42
CA MET A 141 2.26 7.01 2.00
C MET A 141 3.32 6.35 2.88
N TYR A 142 2.94 5.32 3.64
CA TYR A 142 3.88 4.51 4.42
C TYR A 142 4.87 3.76 3.51
N ILE A 143 4.39 3.05 2.49
CA ILE A 143 5.22 2.31 1.54
C ILE A 143 6.25 3.24 0.89
N LEU A 144 5.82 4.39 0.39
CA LEU A 144 6.71 5.38 -0.22
C LEU A 144 7.80 5.86 0.74
N SER A 145 7.48 6.03 2.03
CA SER A 145 8.47 6.42 3.05
C SER A 145 9.52 5.35 3.34
N ILE A 146 9.18 4.07 3.14
CA ILE A 146 10.14 2.96 3.28
C ILE A 146 11.01 2.87 2.02
N GLU A 147 10.39 2.92 0.85
CA GLU A 147 11.09 2.73 -0.43
C GLU A 147 12.07 3.87 -0.75
N VAL A 148 11.83 5.08 -0.24
CA VAL A 148 12.73 6.22 -0.46
C VAL A 148 14.06 6.09 0.28
N ILE A 149 14.11 5.37 1.41
CA ILE A 149 15.32 5.22 2.27
C ILE A 149 16.50 4.61 1.49
N ASP A 150 16.21 3.64 0.63
CA ASP A 150 17.21 2.91 -0.14
C ASP A 150 17.33 3.44 -1.58
N SER A 151 16.72 4.60 -1.89
CA SER A 151 16.64 5.14 -3.25
C SER A 151 17.77 6.12 -3.56
N ASP A 152 18.11 6.24 -4.84
CA ASP A 152 19.06 7.27 -5.27
C ASP A 152 18.49 8.68 -5.02
N ARG A 153 19.36 9.64 -4.68
CA ARG A 153 18.97 11.05 -4.43
C ARG A 153 18.18 11.68 -5.58
N SER A 154 18.37 11.24 -6.82
CA SER A 154 17.59 11.70 -7.98
C SER A 154 16.13 11.24 -7.96
N ALA A 155 15.80 10.15 -7.25
CA ALA A 155 14.47 9.58 -7.13
C ALA A 155 13.65 10.18 -5.98
N VAL A 156 14.29 10.73 -4.94
CA VAL A 156 13.65 11.26 -3.72
C VAL A 156 12.52 12.25 -4.02
N ASN A 157 12.74 13.19 -4.94
CA ASN A 157 11.69 14.17 -5.31
C ASN A 157 10.45 13.50 -5.91
N HIS A 158 10.60 12.39 -6.63
CA HIS A 158 9.47 11.66 -7.22
C HIS A 158 8.69 10.87 -6.16
N PHE A 159 9.39 10.27 -5.19
CA PHE A 159 8.74 9.68 -4.02
C PHE A 159 7.93 10.73 -3.23
N LEU A 160 8.49 11.93 -3.03
CA LEU A 160 7.79 13.05 -2.39
C LEU A 160 6.57 13.51 -3.19
N THR A 161 6.66 13.59 -4.52
CA THR A 161 5.52 13.94 -5.38
C THR A 161 4.40 12.91 -5.28
N LEU A 162 4.71 11.62 -5.36
CA LEU A 162 3.73 10.54 -5.18
C LEU A 162 3.07 10.58 -3.80
N ASN A 163 3.85 10.90 -2.76
CA ASN A 163 3.34 11.05 -1.40
C ASN A 163 2.39 12.23 -1.25
N GLU A 164 2.70 13.38 -1.85
CA GLU A 164 1.81 14.54 -1.82
C GLU A 164 0.50 14.25 -2.55
N ILE A 165 0.55 13.56 -3.70
CA ILE A 165 -0.65 13.11 -4.43
C ILE A 165 -1.54 12.24 -3.53
N ALA A 166 -0.95 11.27 -2.82
CA ALA A 166 -1.69 10.42 -1.88
C ALA A 166 -2.26 11.22 -0.71
N SER A 167 -1.46 12.12 -0.13
CA SER A 167 -1.81 13.00 0.99
C SER A 167 -2.97 13.94 0.67
N GLU A 168 -2.96 14.56 -0.51
CA GLU A 168 -4.04 15.42 -0.98
C GLU A 168 -5.35 14.64 -1.13
N ASN A 169 -5.31 13.46 -1.74
CA ASN A 169 -6.50 12.65 -1.94
C ASN A 169 -7.03 12.09 -0.61
N TYR A 170 -6.15 11.72 0.32
CA TYR A 170 -6.55 11.33 1.67
C TYR A 170 -7.25 12.49 2.39
N ARG A 171 -6.68 13.70 2.35
CA ARG A 171 -7.28 14.91 2.93
C ARG A 171 -8.64 15.26 2.34
N LYS A 172 -8.85 15.00 1.05
CA LYS A 172 -10.17 15.18 0.39
C LYS A 172 -11.16 14.14 0.92
N LEU A 173 -10.76 12.88 0.94
CA LEU A 173 -11.59 11.74 1.31
C LEU A 173 -12.07 11.80 2.76
N ILE A 174 -11.19 12.07 3.72
CA ILE A 174 -11.54 12.05 5.15
C ILE A 174 -12.55 13.13 5.54
N LYS A 175 -12.77 14.16 4.71
CA LYS A 175 -13.81 15.17 4.96
C LYS A 175 -15.22 14.59 4.93
N HIS A 176 -15.39 13.44 4.27
CA HIS A 176 -16.66 12.74 4.15
C HIS A 176 -16.80 11.56 5.12
N LEU A 177 -15.78 11.31 5.96
CA LEU A 177 -15.77 10.20 6.90
C LEU A 177 -16.13 10.63 8.31
N SER A 178 -16.60 9.68 9.13
CA SER A 178 -16.97 9.94 10.51
C SER A 178 -15.76 10.32 11.35
N ARG A 179 -16.00 11.12 12.39
CA ARG A 179 -14.97 11.47 13.37
C ARG A 179 -14.37 10.23 14.03
N ASP A 180 -15.21 9.25 14.37
CA ASP A 180 -14.74 7.99 14.98
C ASP A 180 -13.74 7.25 14.09
N PHE A 181 -13.98 7.23 12.76
CA PHE A 181 -13.03 6.66 11.81
C PHE A 181 -11.71 7.43 11.82
N ILE A 182 -11.75 8.77 11.74
CA ILE A 182 -10.57 9.63 11.73
C ILE A 182 -9.75 9.44 13.00
N ASP A 183 -10.40 9.46 14.16
CA ASP A 183 -9.75 9.33 15.47
C ASP A 183 -9.12 7.93 15.63
N SER A 184 -9.77 6.88 15.12
CA SER A 184 -9.20 5.51 15.13
C SER A 184 -7.94 5.35 14.26
N HIS A 185 -7.74 6.21 13.25
CA HIS A 185 -6.59 6.17 12.35
C HIS A 185 -5.48 7.16 12.73
N PHE A 186 -5.60 7.83 13.88
CA PHE A 186 -4.60 8.79 14.37
C PHE A 186 -3.19 8.20 14.40
N PHE A 187 -3.01 6.99 14.97
CA PHE A 187 -1.70 6.35 15.08
C PHE A 187 -1.08 6.01 13.72
N LYS A 188 -1.88 5.51 12.76
CA LYS A 188 -1.41 5.25 11.39
C LYS A 188 -0.91 6.52 10.72
N LYS A 189 -1.61 7.64 10.93
CA LYS A 189 -1.21 8.94 10.38
C LYS A 189 0.09 9.44 11.00
N GLU A 190 0.25 9.35 12.32
CA GLU A 190 1.50 9.75 12.98
C GLU A 190 2.67 8.85 12.57
N GLU A 191 2.43 7.56 12.37
CA GLU A 191 3.46 6.65 11.88
C GLU A 191 3.92 6.96 10.45
N VAL A 192 2.99 7.26 9.54
CA VAL A 192 3.35 7.75 8.19
C VAL A 192 4.24 8.97 8.31
N LYS A 193 3.84 9.94 9.14
CA LYS A 193 4.61 11.17 9.35
C LYS A 193 6.02 10.89 9.88
N TRP A 194 6.15 10.08 10.93
CA TRP A 194 7.46 9.73 11.49
C TRP A 194 8.33 8.95 10.52
N SER A 195 7.73 8.06 9.73
CA SER A 195 8.47 7.28 8.73
C SER A 195 9.08 8.20 7.66
N TRP A 196 8.35 9.23 7.23
CA TRP A 196 8.88 10.26 6.33
C TRP A 196 9.96 11.13 6.98
N GLU A 197 9.79 11.53 8.24
CA GLU A 197 10.81 12.28 8.97
C GLU A 197 12.13 11.50 9.04
N ILE A 198 12.07 10.21 9.40
CA ILE A 198 13.23 9.32 9.45
C ILE A 198 13.86 9.15 8.07
N ALA A 199 13.04 8.94 7.04
CA ALA A 199 13.53 8.71 5.69
C ALA A 199 14.30 9.92 5.15
N LEU A 200 13.79 11.13 5.37
CA LEU A 200 14.42 12.37 4.91
C LEU A 200 15.63 12.80 5.76
N GLU A 201 15.76 12.32 7.01
CA GLU A 201 16.95 12.51 7.84
C GLU A 201 18.10 11.56 7.44
N SER A 202 17.80 10.49 6.71
CA SER A 202 18.77 9.46 6.29
C SER A 202 19.47 9.77 4.96
N ASP A 203 18.96 10.74 4.19
CA ASP A 203 19.47 11.23 2.89
C ASP A 203 20.52 12.36 2.98
#